data_AF-A0A3A9SFB1-F1
#
_entry.id   AF-A0A3A9SFB1-F1
#
_cell.length_a   1.000
_cell.length_b   1.000
_cell.length_c   1.000
_cell.angle_alpha   90.00
_cell.angle_beta   90.00
_cell.angle_gamma   90.00
#
_symmetry.space_group_name_H-M   'P 1'
#
loop_
_entity.id
_entity.type
_entity.pdbx_description
1 polymer ?
#
loop_
_entity_poly.entity_id
_entity_poly.type
_entity_poly.pdbx_seq_one_letter_code
_entity_poly.pdbx_strand_id
1 'polypeptide(L)'
;MSRYKDNKAKAIIAITIMCIVAVFSLTACASGNMTSIKEKAKENGYDLESVDNRTVCVEDGDAKYYYNIWIFGVSFDRCEIKVEEEGVEVKKGEAIISIENENRNKVRVTVHDSRVLINDDGYEEEQYAVRYYICDKKFDASSIESKTVIDSDVKAEKAYKHVERFLTTEELKDYYNNALIIREQLNG
;
A
#
# COMPACT_ATOMS: atom_id res chain seq x y z
N MET A 1 -12.09 19.30 56.07
CA MET A 1 -12.17 18.00 55.36
C MET A 1 -13.15 17.99 54.19
N SER A 2 -14.28 18.71 54.25
CA SER A 2 -15.28 18.80 53.16
C SER A 2 -14.76 19.42 51.84
N ARG A 3 -14.13 20.61 51.89
CA ARG A 3 -13.59 21.32 50.70
C ARG A 3 -12.57 20.54 49.86
N TYR A 4 -11.83 19.61 50.47
CA TYR A 4 -10.81 18.83 49.76
C TYR A 4 -11.42 17.71 48.90
N LYS A 5 -12.57 17.16 49.31
CA LYS A 5 -13.33 16.17 48.52
C LYS A 5 -14.03 16.85 47.34
N ASP A 6 -14.60 18.04 47.54
CA ASP A 6 -15.27 18.81 46.48
C ASP A 6 -14.29 19.23 45.36
N ASN A 7 -13.08 19.64 45.72
CA ASN A 7 -12.07 20.03 44.72
C ASN A 7 -11.57 18.84 43.90
N LYS A 8 -11.47 17.64 44.49
CA LYS A 8 -11.15 16.40 43.75
C LYS A 8 -12.27 15.97 42.81
N ALA A 9 -13.52 16.05 43.26
CA ALA A 9 -14.68 15.73 42.41
C ALA A 9 -14.77 16.69 41.21
N LYS A 10 -14.56 17.99 41.42
CA LYS A 10 -14.50 18.99 40.33
C LYS A 10 -13.35 18.74 39.35
N ALA A 11 -12.17 18.37 39.86
CA ALA A 11 -11.03 18.05 39.00
C ALA A 11 -11.28 16.80 38.14
N ILE A 12 -11.88 15.75 38.71
CA ILE A 12 -12.25 14.53 37.97
C ILE A 12 -13.26 14.85 36.87
N ILE A 13 -14.32 15.60 37.19
CA ILE A 13 -15.34 16.01 36.20
C ILE A 13 -14.70 16.84 35.08
N ALA A 14 -13.81 17.77 35.40
CA ALA A 14 -13.11 18.57 34.39
C ALA A 14 -12.22 17.73 33.46
N ILE A 15 -11.51 16.72 34.00
CA ILE A 15 -10.71 15.79 33.21
C ILE A 15 -11.61 14.94 32.32
N THR A 16 -12.72 14.41 32.85
CA THR A 16 -13.68 13.62 32.06
C THR A 16 -14.28 14.44 30.92
N ILE A 17 -14.64 15.71 31.15
CA ILE A 17 -15.13 16.61 30.10
C ILE A 17 -14.04 16.86 29.06
N MET A 18 -12.79 17.13 29.47
CA MET A 18 -11.67 17.29 28.52
C MET A 18 -11.42 16.04 27.68
N CYS A 19 -11.47 14.84 28.28
CA CYS A 19 -11.35 13.58 27.54
C CYS A 19 -12.49 13.39 26.55
N ILE A 20 -13.73 13.69 26.96
CA ILE A 20 -14.91 13.61 26.08
C ILE A 20 -14.79 14.59 24.91
N VAL A 21 -14.39 15.84 25.16
CA VAL A 21 -14.17 16.85 24.12
C VAL A 21 -13.04 16.43 23.19
N ALA A 22 -11.94 15.87 23.71
CA ALA A 22 -10.85 15.33 22.92
C ALA A 22 -11.31 14.17 22.02
N VAL A 23 -12.11 13.25 22.53
CA VAL A 23 -12.67 12.14 21.73
C VAL A 23 -13.60 12.65 20.63
N PHE A 24 -14.51 13.58 20.95
CA PHE A 24 -15.44 14.13 19.95
C PHE A 24 -14.74 14.97 18.88
N SER A 25 -13.73 15.76 19.26
CA SER A 25 -12.93 16.53 18.30
C SER A 25 -12.10 15.63 17.39
N LEU A 26 -11.52 14.55 17.90
CA LEU A 26 -10.82 13.55 17.09
C LEU A 26 -11.76 12.86 16.07
N THR A 27 -13.00 12.53 16.46
CA THR A 27 -13.98 11.93 15.53
C THR A 27 -14.47 12.89 14.46
N ALA A 28 -14.68 14.18 14.79
CA ALA A 28 -15.12 15.18 13.82
C ALA A 28 -14.03 15.53 12.80
N CYS A 29 -12.76 15.57 13.23
CA CYS A 29 -11.62 15.74 12.33
C CYS A 29 -11.46 14.55 11.36
N ALA A 30 -11.67 13.32 11.84
CA ALA A 30 -11.60 12.12 10.99
C ALA A 30 -12.66 12.12 9.88
N SER A 31 -13.90 12.52 10.19
CA SER A 31 -14.97 12.63 9.18
C SER A 31 -14.73 13.77 8.19
N GLY A 32 -14.22 14.92 8.64
CA GLY A 32 -13.92 16.05 7.77
C GLY A 32 -12.83 15.74 6.75
N ASN A 33 -11.81 14.98 7.14
CA ASN A 33 -10.71 14.65 6.25
C ASN A 33 -11.14 13.74 5.10
N MET A 34 -11.98 12.72 5.39
CA MET A 34 -12.52 11.83 4.34
C MET A 34 -13.34 12.59 3.30
N THR A 35 -14.17 13.55 3.71
CA THR A 35 -14.94 14.38 2.76
C THR A 35 -14.01 15.21 1.89
N SER A 36 -13.02 15.88 2.48
CA SER A 36 -12.05 16.69 1.73
C SER A 36 -11.24 15.84 0.73
N ILE A 37 -10.82 14.63 1.12
CA ILE A 37 -10.09 13.71 0.24
C ILE A 37 -10.96 13.28 -0.95
N LYS A 38 -12.24 12.99 -0.72
CA LYS A 38 -13.18 12.64 -1.80
C LYS A 38 -13.42 13.80 -2.76
N GLU A 39 -13.51 15.02 -2.26
CA GLU A 39 -13.61 16.22 -3.10
C GLU A 39 -12.35 16.41 -3.95
N LYS A 40 -11.16 16.35 -3.34
CA LYS A 40 -9.87 16.44 -4.04
C LYS A 40 -9.70 15.35 -5.10
N ALA A 41 -10.09 14.11 -4.80
CA ALA A 41 -10.06 13.02 -5.76
C ALA A 41 -10.91 13.34 -7.00
N LYS A 42 -12.15 13.77 -6.78
CA LYS A 42 -13.08 14.15 -7.85
C LYS A 42 -12.56 15.32 -8.68
N GLU A 43 -11.95 16.33 -8.05
CA GLU A 43 -11.31 17.46 -8.74
C GLU A 43 -10.15 17.03 -9.64
N ASN A 44 -9.42 15.99 -9.24
CA ASN A 44 -8.31 15.40 -10.02
C ASN A 44 -8.75 14.27 -10.96
N GLY A 45 -10.07 13.99 -11.06
CA GLY A 45 -10.61 13.00 -11.99
C GLY A 45 -10.52 11.54 -11.51
N TYR A 46 -10.24 11.31 -10.23
CA TYR A 46 -10.18 9.97 -9.65
C TYR A 46 -11.54 9.53 -9.08
N ASP A 47 -11.88 8.27 -9.31
CA ASP A 47 -12.96 7.59 -8.58
C ASP A 47 -12.36 6.83 -7.39
N LEU A 48 -12.80 7.16 -6.18
CA LEU A 48 -12.28 6.55 -4.95
C LEU A 48 -13.19 5.43 -4.47
N GLU A 49 -12.67 4.22 -4.48
CA GLU A 49 -13.30 3.07 -3.82
C GLU A 49 -12.88 3.02 -2.34
N SER A 50 -13.84 2.87 -1.43
CA SER A 50 -13.53 2.66 -0.01
C SER A 50 -13.33 1.17 0.25
N VAL A 51 -12.11 0.76 0.57
CA VAL A 51 -11.77 -0.62 0.91
C VAL A 51 -12.20 -0.92 2.35
N ASP A 52 -11.92 0.02 3.26
CA ASP A 52 -12.42 0.00 4.64
C ASP A 52 -12.57 1.43 5.19
N ASN A 53 -12.69 1.56 6.52
CA ASN A 53 -12.89 2.85 7.19
C ASN A 53 -11.70 3.83 7.09
N ARG A 54 -10.51 3.34 6.74
CA ARG A 54 -9.27 4.12 6.66
C ARG A 54 -8.49 3.90 5.38
N THR A 55 -8.86 2.93 4.55
CA THR A 55 -8.17 2.65 3.30
C THR A 55 -9.07 2.93 2.11
N VAL A 56 -8.54 3.69 1.15
CA VAL A 56 -9.17 3.96 -0.13
C VAL A 56 -8.29 3.47 -1.28
N CYS A 57 -8.91 3.18 -2.40
CA CYS A 57 -8.27 2.70 -3.61
C CYS A 57 -8.62 3.63 -4.78
N VAL A 58 -7.63 3.90 -5.63
CA VAL A 58 -7.78 4.49 -6.96
C VAL A 58 -7.36 3.44 -7.98
N GLU A 59 -8.21 3.18 -8.97
CA GLU A 59 -7.85 2.37 -10.13
C GLU A 59 -7.43 3.31 -11.26
N ASP A 60 -6.25 3.07 -11.82
CA ASP A 60 -5.70 3.83 -12.95
C ASP A 60 -4.91 2.88 -13.85
N GLY A 61 -5.43 2.63 -15.06
CA GLY A 61 -4.90 1.63 -15.98
C GLY A 61 -5.07 0.19 -15.46
N ASP A 62 -3.97 -0.53 -15.39
CA ASP A 62 -3.85 -1.92 -14.92
C ASP A 62 -3.43 -2.04 -13.44
N ALA A 63 -3.35 -0.90 -12.74
CA ALA A 63 -2.92 -0.82 -11.36
C ALA A 63 -4.01 -0.29 -10.41
N LYS A 64 -3.98 -0.84 -9.19
CA LYS A 64 -4.76 -0.36 -8.05
C LYS A 64 -3.82 0.27 -7.05
N TYR A 65 -4.11 1.52 -6.69
CA TYR A 65 -3.31 2.32 -5.77
C TYR A 65 -4.06 2.50 -4.45
N TYR A 66 -3.48 1.97 -3.38
CA TYR A 66 -4.09 1.96 -2.05
C TYR A 66 -3.46 3.02 -1.16
N TYR A 67 -4.32 3.69 -0.40
CA TYR A 67 -3.92 4.77 0.47
C TYR A 67 -4.59 4.68 1.84
N ASN A 68 -3.81 4.90 2.88
CA ASN A 68 -4.30 5.03 4.24
C ASN A 68 -4.61 6.50 4.56
N ILE A 69 -5.79 6.73 5.11
CA ILE A 69 -6.31 8.03 5.51
C ILE A 69 -6.03 8.21 7.01
N TRP A 70 -5.24 9.24 7.31
CA TRP A 70 -4.89 9.67 8.65
C TRP A 70 -5.46 11.06 8.94
N ILE A 71 -5.38 11.49 10.19
CA ILE A 71 -5.82 12.85 10.60
C ILE A 71 -5.01 13.93 9.87
N PHE A 72 -3.77 13.64 9.51
CA PHE A 72 -2.85 14.58 8.85
C PHE A 72 -2.85 14.48 7.31
N GLY A 73 -3.73 13.64 6.74
CA GLY A 73 -3.80 13.44 5.29
C GLY A 73 -3.67 11.98 4.88
N VAL A 74 -3.35 11.78 3.62
CA VAL A 74 -3.29 10.51 2.91
C VAL A 74 -1.84 10.04 2.82
N SER A 75 -1.58 8.78 3.18
CA SER A 75 -0.29 8.13 2.99
C SER A 75 -0.42 6.98 2.01
N PHE A 76 0.55 6.85 1.09
CA PHE A 76 0.67 5.69 0.21
C PHE A 76 0.89 4.41 1.04
N ASP A 77 0.01 3.42 0.83
CA ASP A 77 0.09 2.08 1.43
C ASP A 77 0.87 1.15 0.48
N ARG A 78 0.24 0.81 -0.64
CA ARG A 78 0.79 -0.06 -1.68
C ARG A 78 0.13 0.19 -3.03
N CYS A 79 0.77 -0.21 -4.11
CA CYS A 79 0.09 -0.43 -5.39
C CYS A 79 0.13 -1.91 -5.76
N GLU A 80 -0.88 -2.38 -6.46
CA GLU A 80 -1.01 -3.74 -6.98
C GLU A 80 -1.19 -3.64 -8.50
N ILE A 81 -0.32 -4.29 -9.25
CA ILE A 81 -0.25 -4.25 -10.72
C ILE A 81 -0.51 -5.66 -11.21
N LYS A 82 -1.56 -5.84 -12.00
CA LYS A 82 -1.85 -7.12 -12.63
C LYS A 82 -0.98 -7.24 -13.88
N VAL A 83 -0.16 -8.28 -13.95
CA VAL A 83 0.79 -8.44 -15.06
C VAL A 83 0.51 -9.69 -15.87
N GLU A 84 0.79 -9.57 -17.17
CA GLU A 84 0.72 -10.66 -18.14
C GLU A 84 2.12 -10.98 -18.65
N GLU A 85 2.34 -12.21 -19.09
CA GLU A 85 3.63 -12.65 -19.64
C GLU A 85 3.42 -13.04 -21.09
N GLU A 86 4.10 -12.33 -22.01
CA GLU A 86 3.94 -12.56 -23.43
C GLU A 86 4.37 -13.99 -23.82
N GLY A 87 3.56 -14.63 -24.66
CA GLY A 87 3.86 -15.97 -25.19
C GLY A 87 3.63 -17.11 -24.20
N VAL A 88 3.03 -16.85 -23.03
CA VAL A 88 2.72 -17.89 -22.03
C VAL A 88 1.21 -18.13 -21.99
N GLU A 89 0.80 -19.38 -22.20
CA GLU A 89 -0.61 -19.78 -22.09
C GLU A 89 -0.98 -20.02 -20.61
N VAL A 90 -1.88 -19.18 -20.09
CA VAL A 90 -2.36 -19.26 -18.71
C VAL A 90 -3.76 -19.87 -18.69
N LYS A 91 -3.90 -21.03 -18.04
CA LYS A 91 -5.20 -21.69 -17.88
C LYS A 91 -6.09 -21.00 -16.85
N LYS A 92 -5.51 -20.64 -15.70
CA LYS A 92 -6.19 -19.97 -14.58
C LYS A 92 -5.18 -19.27 -13.67
N GLY A 93 -5.69 -18.41 -12.80
CA GLY A 93 -4.89 -17.63 -11.86
C GLY A 93 -4.31 -16.36 -12.48
N GLU A 94 -3.55 -15.62 -11.70
CA GLU A 94 -2.95 -14.35 -12.09
C GLU A 94 -1.61 -14.14 -11.41
N ALA A 95 -0.78 -13.30 -12.04
CA ALA A 95 0.44 -12.76 -11.45
C ALA A 95 0.17 -11.31 -11.06
N ILE A 96 0.43 -10.98 -9.80
CA ILE A 96 0.29 -9.62 -9.27
C ILE A 96 1.63 -9.19 -8.69
N ILE A 97 2.10 -8.03 -9.12
CA ILE A 97 3.24 -7.35 -8.54
C ILE A 97 2.73 -6.24 -7.64
N SER A 98 3.17 -6.23 -6.38
CA SER A 98 2.82 -5.18 -5.43
C SER A 98 4.05 -4.40 -4.99
N ILE A 99 3.95 -3.07 -4.97
CA ILE A 99 5.00 -2.18 -4.45
C ILE A 99 4.46 -1.51 -3.18
N GLU A 100 5.18 -1.65 -2.07
CA GLU A 100 4.80 -1.07 -0.78
C GLU A 100 5.96 -0.30 -0.14
N ASN A 101 5.64 0.71 0.65
CA ASN A 101 6.65 1.41 1.46
C ASN A 101 7.11 0.53 2.63
N GLU A 102 8.40 0.22 2.70
CA GLU A 102 8.96 -0.53 3.82
C GLU A 102 9.48 0.40 4.92
N ASN A 103 10.26 1.42 4.53
CA ASN A 103 10.78 2.45 5.43
C ASN A 103 11.09 3.74 4.65
N ARG A 104 11.70 4.76 5.30
CA ARG A 104 11.87 6.11 4.73
C ARG A 104 12.44 6.13 3.31
N ASN A 105 13.35 5.21 2.97
CA ASN A 105 14.05 5.20 1.69
C ASN A 105 13.97 3.87 0.94
N LYS A 106 13.14 2.94 1.40
CA LYS A 106 13.05 1.60 0.83
C LYS A 106 11.63 1.22 0.50
N VAL A 107 11.52 0.48 -0.59
CA VAL A 107 10.29 -0.13 -1.06
C VAL A 107 10.47 -1.63 -1.06
N ARG A 108 9.40 -2.35 -0.77
CA ARG A 108 9.33 -3.77 -1.00
C ARG A 108 8.54 -4.01 -2.27
N VAL A 109 9.08 -4.86 -3.13
CA VAL A 109 8.38 -5.39 -4.30
C VAL A 109 8.10 -6.86 -4.03
N THR A 110 6.83 -7.23 -4.07
CA THR A 110 6.37 -8.61 -3.88
C THR A 110 5.68 -9.07 -5.15
N VAL A 111 5.93 -10.31 -5.54
CA VAL A 111 5.25 -10.99 -6.62
C VAL A 111 4.44 -12.15 -6.05
N HIS A 112 3.16 -12.15 -6.38
CA HIS A 112 2.21 -13.22 -6.10
C HIS A 112 1.83 -13.86 -7.43
N ASP A 113 2.45 -15.00 -7.75
CA ASP A 113 2.13 -15.76 -8.96
C ASP A 113 1.28 -16.98 -8.58
N SER A 114 -0.01 -16.91 -8.90
CA SER A 114 -0.99 -17.98 -8.68
C SER A 114 -1.35 -18.72 -9.97
N ARG A 115 -0.63 -18.46 -11.07
CA ARG A 115 -0.96 -18.98 -12.39
C ARG A 115 -0.76 -20.49 -12.47
N VAL A 116 -1.59 -21.12 -13.28
CA VAL A 116 -1.39 -22.46 -13.81
C VAL A 116 -1.11 -22.33 -15.30
N LEU A 117 0.11 -22.67 -15.69
CA LEU A 117 0.61 -22.56 -17.06
C LEU A 117 0.40 -23.87 -17.80
N ILE A 118 0.25 -23.80 -19.12
CA ILE A 118 0.27 -24.96 -20.00
C ILE A 118 1.64 -25.00 -20.68
N ASN A 119 2.42 -26.03 -20.40
CA ASN A 119 3.74 -26.23 -21.00
C ASN A 119 3.60 -26.74 -22.45
N ASP A 120 4.68 -26.67 -23.22
CA ASP A 120 4.71 -27.10 -24.63
C ASP A 120 4.25 -28.55 -24.86
N ASP A 121 4.45 -29.41 -23.85
CA ASP A 121 4.00 -30.81 -23.86
C ASP A 121 2.50 -30.98 -23.49
N GLY A 122 1.77 -29.87 -23.29
CA GLY A 122 0.35 -29.84 -22.91
C GLY A 122 0.05 -30.11 -21.44
N TYR A 123 1.09 -30.23 -20.59
CA TYR A 123 0.94 -30.45 -19.15
C TYR A 123 0.77 -29.14 -18.38
N GLU A 124 -0.01 -29.21 -17.30
CA GLU A 124 -0.25 -28.10 -16.40
C GLU A 124 0.85 -27.97 -15.35
N GLU A 125 1.39 -26.76 -15.18
CA GLU A 125 2.38 -26.43 -14.15
C GLU A 125 1.85 -25.31 -13.24
N GLU A 126 1.75 -25.60 -11.95
CA GLU A 126 1.35 -24.61 -10.94
C GLU A 126 2.57 -23.81 -10.48
N GLN A 127 2.55 -22.48 -10.66
CA GLN A 127 3.66 -21.62 -10.23
C GLN A 127 3.65 -21.32 -8.72
N TYR A 128 2.45 -21.30 -8.12
CA TYR A 128 2.13 -20.87 -6.74
C TYR A 128 3.33 -20.38 -5.90
N ALA A 129 3.70 -19.12 -6.10
CA ALA A 129 4.87 -18.52 -5.47
C ALA A 129 4.57 -17.13 -4.93
N VAL A 130 5.00 -16.90 -3.68
CA VAL A 130 5.10 -15.56 -3.10
C VAL A 130 6.57 -15.27 -2.85
N ARG A 131 7.11 -14.27 -3.54
CA ARG A 131 8.52 -13.85 -3.42
C ARG A 131 8.59 -12.34 -3.28
N TYR A 132 9.60 -11.83 -2.61
CA TYR A 132 9.80 -10.40 -2.49
C TYR A 132 11.28 -10.04 -2.46
N TYR A 133 11.57 -8.79 -2.78
CA TYR A 133 12.84 -8.13 -2.51
C TYR A 133 12.59 -6.74 -1.97
N ILE A 134 13.58 -6.20 -1.25
CA ILE A 134 13.55 -4.81 -0.78
C ILE A 134 14.65 -4.07 -1.53
N CYS A 135 14.35 -2.89 -2.04
CA CYS A 135 15.31 -2.05 -2.74
C CYS A 135 15.12 -0.58 -2.34
N ASP A 136 16.01 0.28 -2.82
CA ASP A 136 15.76 1.72 -2.74
C ASP A 136 14.62 2.16 -3.68
N LYS A 137 14.24 3.43 -3.59
CA LYS A 137 13.18 4.01 -4.44
C LYS A 137 13.56 4.18 -5.92
N LYS A 138 14.81 3.87 -6.29
CA LYS A 138 15.26 3.84 -7.68
C LYS A 138 15.12 2.45 -8.28
N PHE A 139 14.82 1.45 -7.46
CA PHE A 139 14.69 0.05 -7.87
C PHE A 139 16.00 -0.51 -8.44
N ASP A 140 17.14 0.07 -8.04
CA ASP A 140 18.45 -0.34 -8.54
C ASP A 140 18.77 -1.77 -8.06
N ALA A 141 19.18 -2.65 -8.98
CA ALA A 141 19.53 -4.03 -8.65
C ALA A 141 20.65 -4.14 -7.59
N SER A 142 21.56 -3.17 -7.55
CA SER A 142 22.64 -3.08 -6.56
C SER A 142 22.15 -2.75 -5.14
N SER A 143 20.91 -2.30 -5.00
CA SER A 143 20.29 -1.93 -3.72
C SER A 143 19.40 -3.03 -3.13
N ILE A 144 19.32 -4.17 -3.82
CA ILE A 144 18.52 -5.33 -3.41
C ILE A 144 19.02 -5.86 -2.08
N GLU A 145 18.08 -5.98 -1.15
CA GLU A 145 18.28 -6.50 0.19
C GLU A 145 17.25 -7.56 0.52
N SER A 146 17.64 -8.41 1.46
CA SER A 146 16.82 -9.45 2.01
C SER A 146 16.70 -9.29 3.53
N LYS A 147 15.53 -9.65 4.10
CA LYS A 147 15.25 -9.43 5.53
C LYS A 147 15.57 -10.64 6.43
N THR A 148 15.82 -11.82 5.87
CA THR A 148 16.04 -13.06 6.62
C THR A 148 17.51 -13.47 6.63
N VAL A 149 17.95 -14.21 7.65
CA VAL A 149 19.39 -14.45 7.93
C VAL A 149 19.97 -15.68 7.19
N ILE A 150 19.13 -16.48 6.51
CA ILE A 150 19.59 -17.71 5.83
C ILE A 150 18.95 -17.79 4.43
N ASP A 151 19.81 -17.84 3.40
CA ASP A 151 19.45 -18.07 2.00
C ASP A 151 18.64 -16.95 1.33
N SER A 152 18.86 -15.72 1.80
CA SER A 152 17.95 -14.60 1.64
C SER A 152 18.29 -13.71 0.44
N ASP A 153 19.57 -13.49 0.15
CA ASP A 153 20.01 -12.67 -0.99
C ASP A 153 19.73 -13.39 -2.32
N VAL A 154 20.01 -14.69 -2.40
CA VAL A 154 19.68 -15.52 -3.57
C VAL A 154 18.16 -15.53 -3.82
N LYS A 155 17.33 -15.51 -2.77
CA LYS A 155 15.86 -15.45 -2.90
C LYS A 155 15.39 -14.08 -3.35
N ALA A 156 15.98 -13.00 -2.82
CA ALA A 156 15.69 -11.63 -3.24
C ALA A 156 16.10 -11.39 -4.70
N GLU A 157 17.29 -11.85 -5.12
CA GLU A 157 17.72 -11.81 -6.52
C GLU A 157 16.81 -12.63 -7.43
N LYS A 158 16.39 -13.83 -7.00
CA LYS A 158 15.41 -14.63 -7.75
C LYS A 158 14.05 -13.97 -7.84
N ALA A 159 13.63 -13.23 -6.81
CA ALA A 159 12.38 -12.47 -6.82
C ALA A 159 12.50 -11.30 -7.82
N TYR A 160 13.60 -10.56 -7.77
CA TYR A 160 13.91 -9.47 -8.71
C TYR A 160 13.91 -9.95 -10.16
N LYS A 161 14.67 -11.01 -10.47
CA LYS A 161 14.70 -11.61 -11.82
C LYS A 161 13.34 -12.13 -12.28
N HIS A 162 12.50 -12.58 -11.35
CA HIS A 162 11.16 -13.02 -11.68
C HIS A 162 10.25 -11.83 -12.01
N VAL A 163 10.35 -10.73 -11.25
CA VAL A 163 9.65 -9.47 -11.55
C VAL A 163 10.10 -8.88 -12.89
N GLU A 164 11.39 -8.93 -13.22
CA GLU A 164 11.92 -8.47 -14.52
C GLU A 164 11.37 -9.21 -15.75
N ARG A 165 10.73 -10.37 -15.57
CA ARG A 165 10.01 -11.05 -16.66
C ARG A 165 8.73 -10.33 -17.06
N PHE A 166 8.18 -9.52 -16.16
CA PHE A 166 6.90 -8.84 -16.34
C PHE A 166 7.07 -7.33 -16.51
N LEU A 167 7.92 -6.72 -15.69
CA LEU A 167 8.10 -5.27 -15.63
C LEU A 167 9.59 -4.92 -15.56
N THR A 168 9.98 -3.91 -16.33
CA THR A 168 11.28 -3.28 -16.24
C THR A 168 11.40 -2.40 -14.99
N THR A 169 12.64 -2.06 -14.61
CA THR A 169 12.92 -1.13 -13.52
C THR A 169 12.24 0.24 -13.71
N GLU A 170 12.21 0.77 -14.93
CA GLU A 170 11.58 2.07 -15.19
C GLU A 170 10.05 1.98 -15.06
N GLU A 171 9.42 0.88 -15.49
CA GLU A 171 7.97 0.70 -15.28
C GLU A 171 7.62 0.63 -13.79
N LEU A 172 8.36 -0.14 -12.99
CA LEU A 172 8.16 -0.20 -11.53
C LEU A 172 8.25 1.19 -10.88
N LYS A 173 9.23 1.97 -11.32
CA LYS A 173 9.45 3.34 -10.86
C LYS A 173 8.33 4.27 -11.31
N ASP A 174 7.79 4.11 -12.51
CA ASP A 174 6.66 4.89 -13.01
C ASP A 174 5.39 4.59 -12.22
N TYR A 175 5.08 3.31 -11.94
CA TYR A 175 3.97 2.95 -11.05
C TYR A 175 4.14 3.56 -9.66
N TYR A 176 5.34 3.45 -9.07
CA TYR A 176 5.60 4.02 -7.75
C TYR A 176 5.50 5.55 -7.74
N ASN A 177 6.02 6.23 -8.76
CA ASN A 177 5.92 7.68 -8.89
C ASN A 177 4.47 8.14 -9.10
N ASN A 178 3.70 7.44 -9.93
CA ASN A 178 2.27 7.72 -10.11
C ASN A 178 1.53 7.60 -8.77
N ALA A 179 1.84 6.57 -7.98
CA ALA A 179 1.27 6.41 -6.65
C ALA A 179 1.54 7.62 -5.72
N LEU A 180 2.75 8.19 -5.79
CA LEU A 180 3.13 9.38 -5.03
C LEU A 180 2.46 10.65 -5.55
N ILE A 181 2.28 10.79 -6.86
CA ILE A 181 1.58 11.91 -7.50
C ILE A 181 0.11 11.94 -7.07
N ILE A 182 -0.58 10.80 -7.19
CA ILE A 182 -1.97 10.64 -6.74
C ILE A 182 -2.08 11.00 -5.25
N ARG A 183 -1.17 10.49 -4.41
CA ARG A 183 -1.14 10.85 -2.97
C ARG A 183 -1.03 12.35 -2.75
N GLU A 184 -0.20 13.05 -3.51
CA GLU A 184 -0.03 14.50 -3.42
C GLU A 184 -1.31 15.23 -3.84
N GLN A 185 -1.93 14.83 -4.94
CA GLN A 185 -3.21 15.37 -5.40
C GLN A 185 -4.35 15.15 -4.40
N LEU A 186 -4.41 13.97 -3.77
CA LEU A 186 -5.38 13.65 -2.71
C LEU A 186 -5.14 14.47 -1.43
N ASN A 187 -3.88 14.81 -1.14
CA ASN A 187 -3.54 15.65 -0.01
C ASN A 187 -3.75 17.14 -0.29
N GLY A 188 -3.72 17.55 -1.56
CA GLY A 188 -3.88 18.90 -2.12
C GLY A 188 -3.02 19.95 -1.44
#